data_AF-A0A923RQ00-F1
#
_entry.id   AF-A0A923RQ00-F1
#
_cell.length_a   1.000
_cell.length_b   1.000
_cell.length_c   1.000
_cell.angle_alpha   90.00
_cell.angle_beta   90.00
_cell.angle_gamma   90.00
#
_symmetry.space_group_name_H-M   'P 1'
#
loop_
_entity.id
_entity.type
_entity.pdbx_description
1 polymer ?
#
loop_
_entity_poly.entity_id
_entity_poly.type
_entity_poly.pdbx_seq_one_letter_code
_entity_poly.pdbx_strand_id
1 'polypeptide(L)'
;MGEIKIKVEHLVSPEIDTCTYGGDFWGKDVCQYHTHRNRTHGRKAQMERNVPKCALFNVWLDKSYKKCAECQKACKEAWNKRAGEDGAEE
;
A
#
# COMPACT_ATOMS: atom_id res chain seq x y z
N MET A 1 4.45 -29.60 17.70
CA MET A 1 5.23 -28.72 16.81
C MET A 1 4.93 -27.29 17.25
N GLY A 2 5.93 -26.54 17.72
CA GLY A 2 5.72 -25.16 18.17
C GLY A 2 5.44 -24.24 16.98
N GLU A 3 4.53 -23.30 17.17
CA GLU A 3 4.21 -22.27 16.17
C GLU A 3 5.31 -21.21 16.17
N ILE A 4 5.91 -20.95 15.01
CA ILE A 4 6.90 -19.87 14.83
C ILE A 4 6.18 -18.66 14.25
N LYS A 5 6.27 -17.51 14.92
CA LYS A 5 5.71 -16.24 14.46
C LYS A 5 6.84 -15.32 13.98
N ILE A 6 6.78 -14.89 12.73
CA ILE A 6 7.74 -13.95 12.12
C ILE A 6 7.03 -12.61 11.94
N LYS A 7 7.68 -11.52 12.37
CA LYS A 7 7.24 -10.14 12.09
C LYS A 7 8.01 -9.61 10.89
N VAL A 8 7.31 -9.02 9.93
CA VAL A 8 7.93 -8.37 8.75
C VAL A 8 7.53 -6.91 8.77
N GLU A 9 8.53 -6.03 8.71
CA GLU A 9 8.32 -4.59 8.64
C GLU A 9 8.40 -4.13 7.19
N HIS A 10 7.48 -3.25 6.81
CA HIS A 10 7.36 -2.75 5.45
C HIS A 10 7.38 -1.23 5.45
N LEU A 11 8.24 -0.64 4.62
CA LEU A 11 8.26 0.80 4.39
C LEU A 11 7.16 1.15 3.39
N VAL A 12 6.23 1.99 3.82
CA VAL A 12 5.09 2.44 3.01
C VAL A 12 5.09 3.96 2.95
N SER A 13 4.51 4.54 1.88
CA SER A 13 4.39 6.00 1.75
C SER A 13 3.73 6.59 3.00
N PRO A 14 4.16 7.78 3.46
CA PRO A 14 3.56 8.44 4.62
C PRO A 14 2.17 9.03 4.35
N GLU A 15 1.79 9.30 3.10
CA GLU A 15 0.51 9.94 2.75
C GLU A 15 -0.66 8.94 2.85
N ILE A 16 -1.83 9.35 3.34
CA ILE A 16 -2.95 8.43 3.55
C ILE A 16 -3.56 7.97 2.22
N ASP A 17 -3.76 8.86 1.26
CA ASP A 17 -4.51 8.56 0.03
C ASP A 17 -3.62 8.14 -1.16
N THR A 18 -2.37 8.61 -1.16
CA THR A 18 -1.44 8.48 -2.27
C THR A 18 -0.31 7.49 -1.93
N CYS A 19 0.03 6.65 -2.91
CA CYS A 19 1.14 5.69 -2.82
C CYS A 19 2.46 6.28 -3.32
N THR A 20 2.55 7.61 -3.38
CA THR A 20 3.75 8.36 -3.75
C THR A 20 4.46 8.84 -2.49
N TYR A 21 5.77 8.77 -2.48
CA TYR A 21 6.61 9.57 -1.60
C TYR A 21 6.73 10.96 -2.23
N GLY A 22 6.65 12.00 -1.41
CA GLY A 22 6.77 13.39 -1.86
C GLY A 22 7.96 13.54 -2.79
N GLY A 23 7.73 14.05 -3.99
CA GLY A 23 8.76 14.12 -5.03
C GLY A 23 9.44 15.47 -5.03
N ASP A 24 10.75 15.47 -4.79
CA ASP A 24 11.61 16.61 -5.11
C ASP A 24 12.04 16.55 -6.57
N PHE A 25 11.99 17.69 -7.27
CA PHE A 25 12.53 18.13 -8.58
C PHE A 25 12.67 17.14 -9.79
N TRP A 26 12.84 15.84 -9.58
CA TRP A 26 13.05 14.77 -10.57
C TRP A 26 11.88 13.77 -10.68
N GLY A 27 10.84 13.91 -9.86
CA GLY A 27 9.63 13.08 -9.91
C GLY A 27 9.19 12.61 -8.53
N LYS A 28 7.96 12.08 -8.45
CA LYS A 28 7.45 11.46 -7.22
C LYS A 28 7.90 10.01 -7.16
N ASP A 29 8.63 9.66 -6.10
CA ASP A 29 8.98 8.26 -5.86
C ASP A 29 7.72 7.45 -5.57
N VAL A 30 7.61 6.27 -6.18
CA VAL A 30 6.44 5.41 -6.05
C VAL A 30 6.75 4.33 -5.03
N CYS A 31 5.76 3.99 -4.20
CA CYS A 31 5.89 2.88 -3.27
C CYS A 31 6.29 1.59 -4.01
N GLN A 32 7.30 0.88 -3.48
CA GLN A 32 7.82 -0.36 -4.07
C GLN A 32 6.74 -1.43 -4.29
N TYR A 33 5.68 -1.40 -3.49
CA TYR A 33 4.56 -2.33 -3.58
C TYR A 33 3.53 -1.94 -4.66
N HIS A 34 3.62 -0.76 -5.26
CA HIS A 34 2.74 -0.37 -6.37
C HIS A 34 3.32 -0.87 -7.69
N THR A 35 2.64 -1.83 -8.29
CA THR A 35 3.11 -2.48 -9.53
C THR A 35 1.99 -2.52 -10.56
N HIS A 36 2.33 -2.56 -11.84
CA HIS A 36 1.35 -2.77 -12.90
C HIS A 36 1.43 -4.23 -13.37
N ARG A 37 0.28 -4.90 -13.41
CA ARG A 37 0.18 -6.31 -13.83
C ARG A 37 -0.99 -6.47 -14.80
N ASN A 38 -0.92 -7.50 -15.62
CA ASN A 38 -2.02 -7.85 -16.50
C ASN A 38 -3.05 -8.68 -15.73
N ARG A 39 -4.30 -8.22 -15.69
CA ARG A 39 -5.40 -8.91 -15.02
C ARG A 39 -6.15 -9.76 -16.03
N THR A 40 -6.18 -11.07 -15.78
CA THR A 40 -6.88 -12.05 -16.60
C THR A 40 -8.12 -12.53 -15.86
N HIS A 41 -9.31 -12.29 -16.42
CA HIS A 41 -10.59 -12.71 -15.82
C HIS A 41 -11.04 -14.12 -16.23
N GLY A 42 -10.30 -14.78 -17.13
CA GLY A 42 -10.58 -16.13 -17.59
C GLY A 42 -10.00 -16.39 -18.98
N ARG A 43 -10.12 -17.62 -19.48
CA ARG A 43 -9.52 -18.06 -20.76
C ARG A 43 -10.06 -17.32 -21.99
N LYS A 44 -11.30 -16.80 -21.93
CA LYS A 44 -11.98 -16.11 -23.04
C LYS A 44 -12.21 -14.62 -22.80
N ALA A 45 -11.93 -14.11 -21.61
CA ALA A 45 -12.12 -12.70 -21.30
C ALA A 45 -10.94 -11.88 -21.87
N GLN A 46 -11.23 -10.66 -22.32
CA GLN A 46 -10.17 -9.75 -22.73
C GLN A 46 -9.28 -9.42 -21.52
N MET A 47 -7.97 -9.47 -21.75
CA MET A 47 -6.98 -9.17 -20.72
C MET A 47 -6.92 -7.66 -20.50
N GLU A 48 -7.13 -7.23 -19.27
CA GLU A 48 -6.84 -5.85 -18.88
C GLU A 48 -5.32 -5.72 -18.72
N ARG A 49 -4.69 -4.93 -19.59
CA ARG A 49 -3.23 -4.74 -19.59
C ARG A 49 -2.85 -3.59 -18.67
N ASN A 50 -1.71 -3.73 -17.98
CA ASN A 50 -1.14 -2.70 -17.11
C ASN A 50 -2.12 -2.16 -16.05
N VAL A 51 -2.84 -3.05 -15.37
CA VAL A 51 -3.72 -2.67 -14.26
C VAL A 51 -2.88 -2.46 -13.01
N PRO A 52 -3.05 -1.35 -12.27
CA PRO A 52 -2.32 -1.11 -11.03
C PRO A 52 -2.74 -2.13 -9.97
N LYS A 53 -1.75 -2.67 -9.25
CA LYS A 53 -1.90 -3.66 -8.20
C LYS A 53 -0.97 -3.33 -7.04
N CYS A 54 -1.50 -3.42 -5.82
CA CYS A 54 -0.68 -3.42 -4.62
C CYS A 54 -0.14 -4.83 -4.37
N ALA A 55 1.17 -5.01 -4.46
CA ALA A 55 1.85 -6.29 -4.21
C ALA A 55 1.83 -6.69 -2.73
N LEU A 56 1.80 -5.73 -1.81
CA LEU A 56 1.79 -5.98 -0.36
C LEU A 56 0.55 -6.77 0.08
N PHE A 57 -0.61 -6.32 -0.39
CA PHE A 57 -1.91 -6.88 -0.05
C PHE A 57 -2.55 -7.70 -1.17
N ASN A 58 -1.87 -7.81 -2.32
CA ASN A 58 -2.39 -8.44 -3.54
C ASN A 58 -3.71 -7.87 -4.08
N VAL A 59 -4.06 -6.64 -3.72
CA VAL A 59 -5.29 -5.96 -4.15
C VAL A 59 -5.09 -5.22 -5.48
N TRP A 60 -6.02 -5.40 -6.42
CA TRP A 60 -6.10 -4.60 -7.65
C TRP A 60 -6.68 -3.21 -7.34
N LEU A 61 -6.13 -2.18 -7.96
CA LEU A 61 -6.53 -0.79 -7.78
C LEU A 61 -7.29 -0.30 -9.01
N ASP A 62 -8.27 0.58 -8.79
CA ASP A 62 -9.02 1.19 -9.89
C ASP A 62 -8.22 2.30 -10.60
N LYS A 63 -7.28 2.94 -9.87
CA LYS A 63 -6.46 4.05 -10.39
C LYS A 63 -5.01 3.87 -9.96
N SER A 64 -4.10 4.32 -10.82
CA SER A 64 -2.67 4.38 -10.52
C SER A 64 -2.40 5.36 -9.36
N TYR A 65 -1.31 5.13 -8.63
CA TYR A 65 -0.85 5.96 -7.52
C TYR A 65 -1.79 6.11 -6.31
N LYS A 66 -2.92 5.40 -6.28
CA LYS A 66 -3.78 5.31 -5.10
C LYS A 66 -3.29 4.23 -4.14
N LYS A 67 -3.42 4.50 -2.83
CA LYS A 67 -3.27 3.47 -1.81
C LYS A 67 -4.47 2.53 -1.80
N CYS A 68 -4.20 1.27 -1.48
CA CYS A 68 -5.22 0.26 -1.28
C CYS A 68 -5.96 0.49 0.04
N ALA A 69 -7.22 0.08 0.18
CA ALA A 69 -7.99 0.30 1.42
C ALA A 69 -7.30 -0.31 2.66
N GLU A 70 -6.61 -1.43 2.51
CA GLU A 70 -5.84 -2.06 3.59
C GLU A 70 -4.58 -1.26 3.94
N CYS A 71 -3.88 -0.74 2.93
CA CYS A 71 -2.75 0.18 3.07
C CYS A 71 -3.17 1.45 3.83
N GLN A 72 -4.36 1.98 3.51
CA GLN A 72 -4.92 3.16 4.17
C GLN A 72 -5.24 2.88 5.63
N LYS A 73 -5.85 1.73 5.93
CA LYS A 73 -6.14 1.31 7.31
C LYS A 73 -4.87 1.15 8.12
N ALA A 74 -3.88 0.41 7.61
CA ALA A 74 -2.61 0.22 8.30
C ALA A 74 -1.87 1.54 8.56
N CYS A 75 -1.92 2.48 7.60
CA CYS A 75 -1.33 3.80 7.75
C CYS A 75 -2.08 4.66 8.79
N LYS A 76 -3.43 4.61 8.81
CA LYS A 76 -4.25 5.26 9.83
C LYS A 76 -4.01 4.68 11.22
N GLU A 77 -3.89 3.36 11.34
CA GLU A 77 -3.56 2.70 12.62
C GLU A 77 -2.18 3.10 13.13
N ALA A 78 -1.19 3.20 12.24
CA ALA A 78 0.14 3.69 12.59
C ALA A 78 0.13 5.16 13.02
N TRP A 79 -0.64 6.01 12.34
CA TRP A 79 -0.85 7.42 12.73
C TRP A 79 -1.55 7.55 14.09
N ASN A 80 -2.62 6.79 14.31
CA ASN A 80 -3.35 6.81 15.58
C ASN A 80 -2.48 6.31 16.74
N LYS A 81 -1.62 5.31 16.52
CA LYS A 81 -0.66 4.87 17.54
C LYS A 81 0.30 5.98 17.95
N ARG A 82 0.85 6.71 16.97
CA ARG A 82 1.72 7.88 17.23
C ARG A 82 0.97 8.97 17.98
N ALA A 83 -0.22 9.35 17.51
CA ALA A 83 -1.03 10.39 18.15
C ALA A 83 -1.52 10.01 19.57
N GLY A 84 -1.63 8.71 19.88
CA GLY A 84 -2.00 8.23 21.21
C GLY A 84 -0.84 8.23 22.21
N GLU A 85 0.41 8.18 21.75
CA GLU A 85 1.60 8.28 22.63
C GLU A 85 1.87 9.73 23.07
N ASP A 86 1.39 10.73 22.31
CA ASP A 86 1.48 12.16 22.65
C ASP A 86 0.37 12.64 23.62
N GLY A 87 -0.47 11.74 24.15
CA GLY A 87 -1.63 12.08 24.99
C GLY A 87 -1.68 11.39 26.36
N ALA A 88 -0.59 10.78 26.81
CA ALA A 88 -0.49 10.12 28.11
C ALA A 88 0.46 10.88 29.05
N GLU A 89 0.25 12.18 29.21
CA GLU A 89 0.75 12.95 30.36
C GLU A 89 -0.38 13.87 30.85
N GLU A 90 -1.23 13.32 31.71
CA GLU A 90 -1.94 14.05 32.78
C GLU A 90 -2.22 13.11 33.95
#